data_AF-A0A1A7C5B0-F1
#
_entry.id   AF-A0A1A7C5B0-F1
#
_cell.length_a   1.000
_cell.length_b   1.000
_cell.length_c   1.000
_cell.angle_alpha   90.00
_cell.angle_beta   90.00
_cell.angle_gamma   90.00
#
_symmetry.space_group_name_H-M   'P 1'
#
loop_
_entity.id
_entity.type
_entity.pdbx_description
1 polymer ?
#
loop_
_entity_poly.entity_id
_entity_poly.type
_entity_poly.pdbx_seq_one_letter_code
_entity_poly.pdbx_strand_id
1 'polypeptide(L)'
;MQGAADKAAENSSDSTASDEILARPRFRPRPWEHLETPYDVEVWIEEHNRSMQDNIGAQETGVGICFTLAEGGDIYMQTSADGAVVLDVTPDAAWIAPLISAATGCEAPDSSLWVLPDDKLIQLIVGLSSLVASTLLVVGHDFGLRRRGRGF
;
A
#
# COMPACT_ATOMS: atom_id res chain seq x y z
N MET A 1 18.23 65.40 -6.50
CA MET A 1 19.04 64.38 -7.19
C MET A 1 19.28 63.26 -6.17
N GLN A 2 18.45 62.23 -6.14
CA GLN A 2 18.50 60.98 -6.93
C GLN A 2 19.56 59.98 -6.43
N GLY A 3 19.12 58.76 -6.11
CA GLY A 3 19.94 57.57 -5.78
C GLY A 3 19.32 56.79 -4.61
N ALA A 4 18.23 56.02 -4.79
CA ALA A 4 18.14 54.67 -5.38
C ALA A 4 18.75 53.55 -4.50
N ALA A 5 17.82 52.75 -3.95
CA ALA A 5 17.85 51.37 -3.45
C ALA A 5 19.18 50.63 -3.25
N ASP A 6 19.34 50.02 -2.07
CA ASP A 6 19.75 48.61 -1.93
C ASP A 6 19.69 48.17 -0.44
N LYS A 7 18.82 47.19 -0.13
CA LYS A 7 19.21 45.82 0.28
C LYS A 7 18.01 45.06 0.84
N ALA A 8 17.57 44.08 0.06
CA ALA A 8 16.63 43.03 0.42
C ALA A 8 17.29 41.91 1.26
N ALA A 9 16.46 40.96 1.70
CA ALA A 9 16.78 39.62 2.22
C ALA A 9 17.39 39.59 3.64
N GLU A 10 17.04 38.72 4.58
CA GLU A 10 16.54 37.31 4.61
C GLU A 10 16.43 36.98 6.13
N ASN A 11 15.72 36.01 6.69
CA ASN A 11 14.80 34.99 6.23
C ASN A 11 14.17 34.43 7.52
N SER A 12 12.86 34.55 7.69
CA SER A 12 12.11 33.77 8.68
C SER A 12 12.02 32.34 8.15
N SER A 13 13.00 31.50 8.48
CA SER A 13 12.97 30.08 8.19
C SER A 13 13.14 29.30 9.50
N ASP A 14 12.04 29.14 10.20
CA ASP A 14 11.88 28.07 11.19
C ASP A 14 10.47 27.48 11.04
N SER A 15 10.22 26.86 9.89
CA SER A 15 8.96 26.15 9.62
C SER A 15 9.15 24.87 8.80
N THR A 16 10.38 24.46 8.51
CA THR A 16 10.65 23.26 7.69
C THR A 16 10.75 21.96 8.49
N ALA A 17 10.87 22.01 9.83
CA ALA A 17 11.01 20.78 10.63
C ALA A 17 9.69 20.03 10.85
N SER A 18 8.54 20.71 10.83
CA SER A 18 7.24 20.09 11.10
C SER A 18 6.65 19.36 9.88
N ASP A 19 6.94 19.83 8.66
CA ASP A 19 6.48 19.17 7.43
C ASP A 19 7.28 17.91 7.09
N GLU A 20 8.59 17.85 7.37
CA GLU A 20 9.41 16.66 7.12
C GLU A 20 9.05 15.47 8.02
N ILE A 21 8.56 15.72 9.24
CA ILE A 21 8.10 14.66 10.16
C ILE A 21 6.82 13.99 9.64
N LEU A 22 6.00 14.72 8.87
CA LEU A 22 4.79 14.18 8.24
C LEU A 22 5.08 13.41 6.94
N ALA A 23 6.22 13.65 6.31
CA ALA A 23 6.59 13.01 5.04
C ALA A 23 7.26 11.64 5.20
N ARG A 24 7.82 11.31 6.39
CA ARG A 24 8.49 10.03 6.60
C ARG A 24 7.47 8.95 6.97
N PRO A 25 7.33 7.87 6.16
CA PRO A 25 6.46 6.76 6.53
C PRO A 25 6.87 6.20 7.90
N ARG A 26 5.90 6.07 8.82
CA ARG A 26 6.11 5.48 10.16
C ARG A 26 6.77 4.11 10.04
N PHE A 27 6.32 3.33 9.07
CA PHE A 27 6.87 2.03 8.72
C PHE A 27 7.95 2.20 7.65
N ARG A 28 8.98 1.36 7.69
CA ARG A 28 10.01 1.36 6.64
C ARG A 28 9.71 0.27 5.61
N PRO A 29 9.91 0.53 4.30
CA PRO A 29 9.82 -0.50 3.29
C PRO A 29 10.76 -1.66 3.61
N ARG A 30 10.24 -2.88 3.54
CA ARG A 30 10.97 -4.13 3.67
C ARG A 30 11.23 -4.68 2.26
N PRO A 31 12.49 -4.90 1.86
CA PRO A 31 12.80 -5.57 0.61
C PRO A 31 12.05 -6.90 0.50
N TRP A 32 11.52 -7.19 -0.68
CA TRP A 32 10.79 -8.44 -0.90
C TRP A 32 11.76 -9.62 -1.01
N GLU A 33 11.43 -10.71 -0.33
CA GLU A 33 12.06 -12.00 -0.53
C GLU A 33 11.16 -12.86 -1.41
N HIS A 34 11.72 -13.45 -2.45
CA HIS A 34 10.93 -14.21 -3.42
C HIS A 34 10.35 -15.46 -2.77
N LEU A 35 9.02 -15.53 -2.70
CA LEU A 35 8.25 -16.67 -2.21
C LEU A 35 7.87 -17.57 -3.39
N GLU A 36 8.27 -18.84 -3.36
CA GLU A 36 8.02 -19.81 -4.44
C GLU A 36 6.94 -20.83 -4.09
N THR A 37 6.82 -21.17 -2.81
CA THR A 37 5.89 -22.20 -2.35
C THR A 37 4.74 -21.63 -1.52
N PRO A 38 3.59 -22.32 -1.46
CA PRO A 38 2.51 -21.96 -0.54
C PRO A 38 2.96 -21.86 0.92
N TYR A 39 3.91 -22.72 1.32
CA TYR A 39 4.46 -22.73 2.67
C TYR A 39 5.24 -21.44 2.98
N ASP A 40 6.05 -20.95 2.04
CA ASP A 40 6.79 -19.70 2.22
C ASP A 40 5.83 -18.51 2.40
N VAL A 41 4.70 -18.54 1.69
CA VAL A 41 3.65 -17.53 1.82
C VAL A 41 2.96 -17.60 3.19
N GLU A 42 2.66 -18.79 3.70
CA GLU A 42 2.08 -18.95 5.04
C GLU A 42 3.02 -18.39 6.12
N VAL A 43 4.31 -18.72 6.05
CA VAL A 43 5.34 -18.18 6.95
C VAL A 43 5.39 -16.66 6.87
N TRP A 44 5.39 -16.11 5.65
CA TRP A 44 5.35 -14.67 5.44
C TRP A 44 4.09 -14.01 6.03
N ILE A 45 2.91 -14.64 5.87
CA ILE A 45 1.66 -14.15 6.46
C ILE A 45 1.75 -14.12 7.99
N GLU A 46 2.30 -15.17 8.61
CA GLU A 46 2.48 -15.22 10.07
C GLU A 46 3.41 -14.12 10.58
N GLU A 47 4.56 -13.92 9.91
CA GLU A 47 5.49 -12.84 10.23
C GLU A 47 4.83 -11.46 10.07
N HIS A 48 4.08 -11.27 8.97
CA HIS A 48 3.37 -10.04 8.70
C HIS A 48 2.30 -9.76 9.77
N ASN A 49 1.51 -10.76 10.13
CA ASN A 49 0.50 -10.66 11.18
C ASN A 49 1.12 -10.32 12.54
N ARG A 50 2.26 -10.93 12.88
CA ARG A 50 3.02 -10.57 14.08
C ARG A 50 3.46 -9.12 14.05
N SER A 51 4.03 -8.67 12.93
CA SER A 51 4.48 -7.29 12.74
C SER A 51 3.32 -6.28 12.87
N MET A 52 2.14 -6.60 12.34
CA MET A 52 0.93 -5.79 12.55
C MET A 52 0.54 -5.71 14.02
N GLN A 53 0.50 -6.85 14.73
CA GLN A 53 0.15 -6.89 16.16
C GLN A 53 1.12 -6.07 17.02
N ASP A 54 2.41 -6.11 16.70
CA ASP A 54 3.44 -5.42 17.48
C ASP A 54 3.46 -3.90 17.24
N ASN A 55 3.03 -3.45 16.05
CA ASN A 55 3.24 -2.06 15.64
C ASN A 55 1.97 -1.24 15.43
N ILE A 56 0.78 -1.84 15.38
CA ILE A 56 -0.47 -1.17 15.04
C ILE A 56 -1.38 -1.08 16.27
N GLY A 57 -1.74 0.15 16.64
CA GLY A 57 -2.64 0.40 17.76
C GLY A 57 -4.08 -0.03 17.47
N ALA A 58 -4.83 -0.41 18.50
CA ALA A 58 -6.20 -0.92 18.36
C ALA A 58 -7.21 0.09 17.77
N GLN A 59 -6.88 1.39 17.74
CA GLN A 59 -7.73 2.44 17.15
C GLN A 59 -7.32 2.80 15.72
N GLU A 60 -6.26 2.20 15.18
CA GLU A 60 -5.82 2.47 13.81
C GLU A 60 -6.75 1.75 12.82
N THR A 61 -7.18 2.47 11.79
CA THR A 61 -8.09 1.97 10.75
C THR A 61 -7.40 1.99 9.40
N GLY A 62 -7.92 1.25 8.42
CA GLY A 62 -7.30 1.19 7.08
C GLY A 62 -5.91 0.55 7.14
N VAL A 63 -5.83 -0.53 7.92
CA VAL A 63 -4.61 -1.29 8.19
C VAL A 63 -4.44 -2.33 7.10
N GLY A 64 -3.24 -2.42 6.54
CA GLY A 64 -2.90 -3.45 5.58
C GLY A 64 -1.46 -3.36 5.14
N ILE A 65 -1.22 -3.79 3.91
CA ILE A 65 0.10 -3.81 3.30
C ILE A 65 0.07 -3.13 1.94
N CYS A 66 1.15 -2.43 1.60
CA CYS A 66 1.42 -1.93 0.27
C CYS A 66 2.53 -2.77 -0.36
N PHE A 67 2.25 -3.35 -1.51
CA PHE A 67 3.24 -3.98 -2.38
C PHE A 67 3.68 -2.97 -3.42
N THR A 68 4.95 -2.60 -3.40
CA THR A 68 5.55 -1.77 -4.45
C THR A 68 6.14 -2.67 -5.50
N LEU A 69 5.70 -2.50 -6.75
CA LEU A 69 6.12 -3.32 -7.88
C LEU A 69 7.43 -2.81 -8.48
N ALA A 70 8.30 -3.72 -8.90
CA ALA A 70 9.62 -3.41 -9.46
C ALA A 70 9.53 -2.57 -10.75
N GLU A 71 8.54 -2.85 -11.59
CA GLU A 71 8.29 -2.15 -12.86
C GLU A 71 7.42 -0.88 -12.69
N GLY A 72 7.05 -0.55 -11.45
CA GLY A 72 6.28 0.63 -11.11
C GLY A 72 4.81 0.35 -10.75
N GLY A 73 4.29 1.24 -9.91
CA GLY A 73 2.96 1.15 -9.32
C GLY A 73 2.94 0.38 -8.00
N ASP A 74 1.85 0.60 -7.26
CA ASP A 74 1.61 -0.01 -5.95
C ASP A 74 0.26 -0.75 -5.91
N ILE A 75 0.21 -1.81 -5.10
CA ILE A 75 -1.00 -2.55 -4.76
C ILE A 75 -1.17 -2.48 -3.24
N TYR A 76 -2.25 -1.86 -2.79
CA TYR A 76 -2.63 -1.89 -1.38
C TYR A 76 -3.51 -3.11 -1.14
N MET A 77 -3.22 -3.92 -0.12
CA MET A 77 -3.99 -5.08 0.26
C MET A 77 -4.42 -5.03 1.73
N GLN A 78 -5.65 -5.43 1.99
CA GLN A 78 -6.17 -5.70 3.33
C GLN A 78 -7.02 -6.98 3.31
N THR A 79 -7.02 -7.73 4.41
CA THR A 79 -8.05 -8.74 4.67
C THR A 79 -9.20 -8.10 5.45
N SER A 80 -10.39 -8.22 4.89
CA SER A 80 -11.60 -7.71 5.53
C SER A 80 -12.11 -8.65 6.62
N ALA A 81 -13.03 -8.19 7.46
CA ALA A 81 -13.48 -8.91 8.65
C ALA A 81 -14.20 -10.24 8.33
N ASP A 82 -14.74 -10.39 7.13
CA ASP A 82 -15.35 -11.61 6.61
C ASP A 82 -14.36 -12.54 5.91
N GLY A 83 -13.07 -12.19 5.90
CA GLY A 83 -11.98 -12.98 5.32
C GLY A 83 -11.62 -12.60 3.88
N ALA A 84 -12.43 -11.79 3.18
CA ALA A 84 -12.16 -11.45 1.79
C ALA A 84 -10.87 -10.62 1.64
N VAL A 85 -10.12 -10.87 0.57
CA VAL A 85 -8.91 -10.13 0.22
C VAL A 85 -9.30 -8.92 -0.62
N VAL A 86 -9.05 -7.73 -0.10
CA VAL A 86 -9.35 -6.47 -0.77
C VAL A 86 -8.06 -5.90 -1.33
N LEU A 87 -8.00 -5.62 -2.62
CA LEU A 87 -6.88 -4.95 -3.27
C LEU A 87 -7.33 -3.58 -3.78
N ASP A 88 -6.53 -2.55 -3.58
CA ASP A 88 -6.64 -1.27 -4.27
C ASP A 88 -5.38 -1.09 -5.12
N VAL A 89 -5.56 -1.23 -6.44
CA VAL A 89 -4.49 -1.19 -7.43
C VAL A 89 -4.35 0.25 -7.93
N THR A 90 -3.20 0.87 -7.70
CA THR A 90 -2.96 2.23 -8.20
C THR A 90 -3.05 2.30 -9.74
N PRO A 91 -3.37 3.47 -10.32
CA PRO A 91 -3.44 3.62 -11.78
C PRO A 91 -2.15 3.19 -12.49
N ASP A 92 -0.99 3.47 -11.89
CA ASP A 92 0.32 3.09 -12.43
C ASP A 92 0.58 1.58 -12.36
N ALA A 93 -0.15 0.85 -11.49
CA ALA A 93 -0.12 -0.61 -11.40
C ALA A 93 -1.23 -1.29 -12.21
N ALA A 94 -2.09 -0.56 -12.95
CA ALA A 94 -3.25 -1.14 -13.64
C ALA A 94 -2.88 -2.26 -14.65
N TRP A 95 -1.63 -2.25 -15.14
CA TRP A 95 -1.09 -3.29 -16.01
C TRP A 95 -1.04 -4.68 -15.38
N ILE A 96 -1.12 -4.79 -14.04
CA ILE A 96 -1.09 -6.06 -13.30
C ILE A 96 -2.42 -6.83 -13.36
N ALA A 97 -3.51 -6.20 -13.81
CA ALA A 97 -4.85 -6.80 -13.81
C ALA A 97 -4.90 -8.21 -14.46
N PRO A 98 -4.28 -8.48 -15.62
CA PRO A 98 -4.27 -9.81 -16.21
C PRO A 98 -3.59 -10.86 -15.33
N LEU A 99 -2.56 -10.48 -14.57
CA LEU A 99 -1.88 -11.38 -13.64
C LEU A 99 -2.74 -11.68 -12.42
N ILE A 100 -3.39 -10.67 -11.84
CA ILE A 100 -4.34 -10.88 -10.74
C ILE A 100 -5.43 -11.85 -11.19
N SER A 101 -6.02 -11.64 -12.37
CA SER A 101 -7.02 -12.55 -12.92
C SER A 101 -6.47 -13.95 -13.18
N ALA A 102 -5.26 -14.08 -13.70
CA ALA A 102 -4.65 -15.38 -13.96
C ALA A 102 -4.33 -16.16 -12.66
N ALA A 103 -3.82 -15.46 -11.63
CA ALA A 103 -3.47 -16.07 -10.36
C ALA A 103 -4.70 -16.48 -9.54
N THR A 104 -5.78 -15.68 -9.60
CA THR A 104 -6.96 -15.85 -8.73
C THR A 104 -8.15 -16.51 -9.42
N GLY A 105 -8.19 -16.48 -10.76
CA GLY A 105 -9.34 -16.88 -11.56
C GLY A 105 -10.50 -15.87 -11.51
N CYS A 106 -10.33 -14.71 -10.88
CA CYS A 106 -11.37 -13.68 -10.78
C CYS A 106 -11.33 -12.72 -11.99
N GLU A 107 -12.50 -12.30 -12.46
CA GLU A 107 -12.62 -11.29 -13.51
C GLU A 107 -12.17 -9.92 -13.02
N ALA A 108 -11.49 -9.17 -13.90
CA ALA A 108 -11.04 -7.83 -13.57
C ALA A 108 -12.23 -6.86 -13.43
N PRO A 109 -12.36 -6.14 -12.31
CA PRO A 109 -13.40 -5.15 -12.13
C PRO A 109 -13.15 -3.91 -13.00
N ASP A 110 -14.20 -3.14 -13.29
CA ASP A 110 -14.12 -1.82 -13.95
C ASP A 110 -13.48 -0.73 -13.05
N SER A 111 -13.00 -1.10 -11.84
CA SER A 111 -12.50 -0.18 -10.83
C SER A 111 -11.11 -0.59 -10.33
N SER A 112 -10.41 0.31 -9.63
CA SER A 112 -9.12 -0.02 -8.98
C SER A 112 -9.24 -1.02 -7.84
N LEU A 113 -10.46 -1.24 -7.32
CA LEU A 113 -10.72 -2.05 -6.16
C LEU A 113 -11.11 -3.47 -6.56
N TRP A 114 -10.30 -4.45 -6.16
CA TRP A 114 -10.59 -5.87 -6.29
C TRP A 114 -11.07 -6.42 -4.96
N VAL A 115 -12.09 -7.26 -5.00
CA VAL A 115 -12.56 -8.03 -3.86
C VAL A 115 -12.48 -9.49 -4.25
N LEU A 116 -11.55 -10.21 -3.64
CA LEU A 116 -11.27 -11.60 -3.92
C LEU A 116 -11.74 -12.47 -2.74
N PRO A 117 -12.16 -13.72 -3.00
CA PRO A 117 -12.41 -14.68 -1.93
C PRO A 117 -11.15 -14.92 -1.07
N ASP A 118 -11.36 -15.38 0.16
CA ASP A 118 -10.31 -15.62 1.15
C ASP A 118 -9.29 -16.69 0.71
N ASP A 119 -9.74 -17.71 -0.03
CA ASP A 119 -8.91 -18.78 -0.59
C ASP A 119 -7.91 -18.31 -1.67
N LYS A 120 -8.01 -17.06 -2.13
CA LYS A 120 -7.14 -16.50 -3.17
C LYS A 120 -5.87 -15.84 -2.66
N LEU A 121 -5.74 -15.62 -1.35
CA LEU A 121 -4.60 -14.90 -0.79
C LEU A 121 -3.27 -15.57 -1.18
N ILE A 122 -3.13 -16.87 -0.93
CA ILE A 122 -1.88 -17.58 -1.19
C ILE A 122 -1.52 -17.55 -2.68
N GLN A 123 -2.49 -17.86 -3.54
CA GLN A 123 -2.31 -17.87 -4.99
C GLN A 123 -1.90 -16.50 -5.53
N LEU A 124 -2.53 -15.44 -5.02
CA LEU A 124 -2.21 -14.07 -5.36
C LEU A 124 -0.77 -13.72 -4.98
N ILE A 125 -0.35 -14.01 -3.74
CA ILE A 125 1.00 -13.67 -3.28
C ILE A 125 2.06 -14.43 -4.06
N VAL A 126 1.87 -15.73 -4.33
CA VAL A 126 2.77 -16.51 -5.20
C VAL A 126 2.84 -15.88 -6.59
N GLY A 127 1.70 -15.52 -7.18
CA GLY A 127 1.64 -14.91 -8.51
C GLY A 127 2.34 -13.55 -8.59
N LEU A 128 2.24 -12.72 -7.55
CA LEU A 128 2.87 -11.41 -7.48
C LEU A 128 4.36 -11.45 -7.11
N SER A 129 4.82 -12.55 -6.50
CA SER A 129 6.12 -12.67 -5.85
C SER A 129 7.32 -12.28 -6.73
N SER A 130 7.25 -12.49 -8.04
CA SER A 130 8.34 -12.12 -8.98
C SER A 130 8.35 -10.65 -9.37
N LEU A 131 7.27 -9.90 -9.09
CA LEU A 131 7.09 -8.51 -9.49
C LEU A 131 7.18 -7.54 -8.33
N VAL A 132 7.06 -8.02 -7.09
CA VAL A 132 7.18 -7.17 -5.90
C VAL A 132 8.64 -6.83 -5.63
N ALA A 133 8.95 -5.54 -5.51
CA ALA A 133 10.26 -5.05 -5.09
C ALA A 133 10.34 -4.91 -3.56
N SER A 134 9.28 -4.42 -2.93
CA SER A 134 9.23 -4.23 -1.49
C SER A 134 7.81 -4.22 -0.96
N THR A 135 7.69 -4.43 0.36
CA THR A 135 6.43 -4.28 1.09
C THR A 135 6.53 -3.19 2.15
N LEU A 136 5.41 -2.56 2.44
CA LEU A 136 5.29 -1.53 3.46
C LEU A 136 4.01 -1.75 4.24
N LEU A 137 4.09 -1.77 5.58
CA LEU A 137 2.90 -1.70 6.42
C LEU A 137 2.23 -0.34 6.24
N VAL A 138 0.92 -0.33 6.04
CA VAL A 138 0.13 0.89 5.85
C VAL A 138 -1.00 0.97 6.86
N VAL A 139 -1.30 2.20 7.26
CA VAL A 139 -2.39 2.56 8.15
C VAL A 139 -3.06 3.81 7.60
N GLY A 140 -4.37 3.92 7.76
CA GLY A 140 -5.16 5.03 7.21
C GLY A 140 -5.46 4.94 5.71
N HIS A 141 -5.12 3.83 5.04
CA HIS A 141 -5.47 3.64 3.63
C HIS A 141 -6.98 3.42 3.45
N ASP A 142 -7.55 4.02 2.42
CA ASP A 142 -8.97 3.90 2.11
C ASP A 142 -9.19 2.74 1.14
N PHE A 143 -9.33 1.53 1.69
CA PHE A 143 -9.64 0.29 0.95
C PHE A 143 -11.08 0.25 0.40
N GLY A 144 -11.51 1.33 -0.26
CA GLY A 144 -12.86 1.49 -0.80
C GLY A 144 -13.94 1.81 0.25
N LEU A 145 -13.56 2.02 1.52
CA LEU A 145 -14.46 2.35 2.63
C LEU A 145 -15.18 3.68 2.41
N ARG A 146 -14.51 4.72 1.89
CA ARG A 146 -15.18 6.01 1.60
C ARG A 146 -15.96 6.02 0.28
N ARG A 147 -15.69 5.06 -0.62
CA ARG A 147 -16.37 4.99 -1.93
C ARG A 147 -17.76 4.35 -1.83
N ARG A 148 -18.00 3.47 -0.85
CA ARG A 148 -19.36 2.93 -0.57
C ARG A 148 -20.34 3.96 0.02
N GLY A 149 -19.87 5.09 0.56
CA GLY A 149 -20.72 6.11 1.19
C GLY A 149 -21.42 7.08 0.24
N ARG A 150 -21.11 7.06 -1.07
CA ARG A 150 -21.66 7.99 -2.08
C ARG A 150 -22.60 7.33 -3.10
N GLY A 151 -23.26 6.24 -2.71
CA GLY A 151 -24.35 5.63 -3.47
C GLY A 151 -25.69 5.75 -2.72
N PHE A 152 -26.31 6.92 -2.75
CA PHE A 152 -27.73 7.13 -2.50
C PHE A 152 -28.29 8.02 -3.61
#